data_AF-A0A258S2V8-F1
#
_entry.id   AF-A0A258S2V8-F1
#
_cell.length_a   1.000
_cell.length_b   1.000
_cell.length_c   1.000
_cell.angle_alpha   90.00
_cell.angle_beta   90.00
_cell.angle_gamma   90.00
#
_symmetry.space_group_name_H-M   'P 1'
#
loop_
_entity.id
_entity.type
_entity.pdbx_description
1 polymer ?
#
loop_
_entity_poly.entity_id
_entity_poly.type
_entity_poly.pdbx_seq_one_letter_code
_entity_poly.pdbx_strand_id
1 'polypeptide(L)'
;MLDGSMNSPIFTNVATYKEIAADAFESMRGLIDSGRKPKDDGSGWILQFDPKQQSFRQAMIVIVFVGMWLDALLHLLIVRDHSGQKFRELDFKSYEEKLQLLGVSDQAILESAARYRKARKELVHEKAHFDSGELKSAQDEADNAYQLLLAIDSALVGQPPQ
;
A
#
# COMPACT_ATOMS: atom_id res chain seq x y z
N MET A 1 -26.74 -35.79 4.37
CA MET A 1 -25.34 -36.07 3.99
C MET A 1 -25.16 -35.64 2.54
N LEU A 2 -24.41 -34.57 2.33
CA LEU A 2 -23.82 -34.05 1.09
C LEU A 2 -22.60 -33.24 1.60
N ASP A 3 -21.56 -33.90 2.09
CA ASP A 3 -20.36 -34.30 1.34
C ASP A 3 -19.75 -33.18 0.46
N GLY A 4 -18.58 -32.69 0.88
CA GLY A 4 -17.49 -32.46 -0.08
C GLY A 4 -17.12 -31.06 -0.57
N SER A 5 -17.49 -29.94 0.08
CA SER A 5 -17.07 -28.61 -0.42
C SER A 5 -16.65 -27.62 0.68
N MET A 6 -15.61 -27.90 1.45
CA MET A 6 -14.96 -26.87 2.29
C MET A 6 -13.47 -27.12 2.47
N ASN A 7 -12.70 -27.03 1.38
CA ASN A 7 -11.29 -26.60 1.39
C ASN A 7 -10.72 -26.68 -0.04
N SER A 8 -11.29 -25.90 -0.97
CA SER A 8 -10.50 -25.55 -2.14
C SER A 8 -9.42 -24.58 -1.67
N PRO A 9 -8.12 -24.87 -1.80
CA PRO A 9 -7.08 -23.90 -1.47
C PRO A 9 -7.35 -22.65 -2.32
N ILE A 10 -7.73 -21.56 -1.66
CA ILE A 10 -7.87 -20.28 -2.35
C ILE A 10 -6.44 -19.83 -2.65
N PHE A 11 -5.95 -20.14 -3.85
CA PHE A 11 -4.73 -19.55 -4.37
C PHE A 11 -5.02 -18.08 -4.65
N THR A 12 -4.49 -17.20 -3.80
CA THR A 12 -4.64 -15.75 -3.96
C THR A 12 -3.30 -15.14 -4.31
N ASN A 13 -3.33 -14.08 -5.11
CA ASN A 13 -2.13 -13.32 -5.43
C ASN A 13 -1.74 -12.32 -4.33
N VAL A 14 -2.40 -12.32 -3.15
CA VAL A 14 -2.14 -11.33 -2.08
C VAL A 14 -0.68 -11.37 -1.66
N ALA A 15 -0.14 -12.57 -1.41
CA ALA A 15 1.27 -12.72 -1.03
C ALA A 15 2.21 -12.20 -2.13
N THR A 16 1.93 -12.53 -3.39
CA THR A 16 2.71 -12.05 -4.54
C THR A 16 2.68 -10.53 -4.69
N TYR A 17 1.51 -9.88 -4.52
CA TYR A 17 1.42 -8.42 -4.58
C TYR A 17 2.22 -7.75 -3.46
N LYS A 18 2.20 -8.34 -2.26
CA LYS A 18 3.01 -7.89 -1.12
C LYS A 18 4.50 -8.02 -1.41
N GLU A 19 4.94 -9.16 -1.94
CA GLU A 19 6.34 -9.41 -2.31
C GLU A 19 6.82 -8.40 -3.37
N ILE A 20 6.03 -8.18 -4.44
CA ILE A 20 6.37 -7.19 -5.47
C ILE A 20 6.51 -5.78 -4.88
N ALA A 21 5.60 -5.39 -3.97
CA ALA A 21 5.70 -4.10 -3.29
C ALA A 21 6.95 -4.01 -2.41
N ALA A 22 7.33 -5.08 -1.72
CA ALA A 22 8.54 -5.13 -0.90
C ALA A 22 9.82 -5.04 -1.74
N ASP A 23 9.93 -5.84 -2.80
CA ASP A 23 11.10 -5.83 -3.70
C ASP A 23 11.31 -4.45 -4.35
N ALA A 24 10.21 -3.82 -4.79
CA ALA A 24 10.24 -2.48 -5.35
C ALA A 24 10.62 -1.42 -4.30
N PHE A 25 10.14 -1.59 -3.06
CA PHE A 25 10.47 -0.70 -1.96
C PHE A 25 11.96 -0.75 -1.63
N GLU A 26 12.53 -1.94 -1.47
CA GLU A 26 13.96 -2.13 -1.23
C GLU A 26 14.80 -1.54 -2.38
N SER A 27 14.39 -1.81 -3.62
CA SER A 27 15.04 -1.24 -4.81
C SER A 27 15.00 0.29 -4.83
N MET A 28 13.86 0.89 -4.48
CA MET A 28 13.69 2.34 -4.37
C MET A 28 14.66 2.92 -3.34
N ARG A 29 14.73 2.33 -2.15
CA ARG A 29 15.63 2.78 -1.06
C ARG A 29 17.09 2.69 -1.48
N GLY A 30 17.50 1.56 -2.07
CA GLY A 30 18.86 1.38 -2.58
C GLY A 30 19.24 2.41 -3.66
N LEU A 31 18.31 2.75 -4.57
CA LEU A 31 18.52 3.78 -5.59
C LEU A 31 18.63 5.19 -4.99
N ILE A 32 17.83 5.50 -3.97
CA ILE A 32 17.93 6.78 -3.24
C ILE A 32 19.28 6.90 -2.54
N ASP A 33 19.70 5.85 -1.83
CA ASP A 33 20.93 5.87 -1.04
C ASP A 33 22.18 5.88 -1.92
N SER A 34 22.19 5.11 -3.02
CA SER A 34 23.28 5.17 -4.01
C SER A 34 23.37 6.49 -4.77
N GLY A 35 22.26 7.23 -4.86
CA GLY A 35 22.20 8.57 -5.43
C GLY A 35 22.71 9.67 -4.49
N ARG A 36 23.03 9.37 -3.23
CA ARG A 36 23.54 10.35 -2.25
C ARG A 36 25.06 10.32 -2.23
N LYS A 37 25.68 11.47 -2.47
CA LYS A 37 27.13 11.68 -2.29
C LYS A 37 27.38 12.69 -1.17
N PRO A 38 28.36 12.46 -0.28
CA PRO A 38 28.70 13.46 0.71
C PRO A 38 29.25 14.70 -0.01
N LYS A 39 28.95 15.88 0.52
CA LYS A 39 29.63 17.11 0.11
C LYS A 39 31.09 17.06 0.55
N ASP A 40 31.97 17.68 -0.23
CA ASP A 40 33.41 17.73 0.06
C ASP A 40 33.74 18.39 1.42
N ASP A 41 32.83 19.24 1.92
CA ASP A 41 32.94 19.94 3.20
C ASP A 41 32.33 19.17 4.39
N GLY A 42 31.76 17.98 4.16
CA GLY A 42 31.10 17.16 5.18
C GLY A 42 29.77 17.71 5.72
N SER A 43 29.27 18.83 5.19
CA SER A 43 28.08 19.55 5.72
C SER A 43 26.74 18.91 5.32
N GLY A 44 26.74 17.88 4.49
CA GLY A 44 25.52 17.19 4.06
C GLY A 44 25.70 16.37 2.79
N TRP A 45 24.59 16.12 2.09
CA TRP A 45 24.53 15.25 0.93
C TRP A 45 24.19 16.03 -0.35
N ILE A 46 24.73 15.57 -1.48
CA ILE A 46 24.38 15.97 -2.83
C ILE A 46 23.56 14.83 -3.44
N LEU A 47 22.40 15.17 -3.99
CA LEU A 47 21.58 14.23 -4.75
C LEU A 47 22.10 14.20 -6.19
N GLN A 48 22.60 13.04 -6.62
CA GLN A 48 22.98 12.80 -8.00
C GLN A 48 21.72 12.75 -8.86
N PHE A 49 21.67 13.57 -9.91
CA PHE A 49 20.57 13.55 -10.87
C PHE A 49 20.49 12.19 -11.56
N ASP A 50 19.32 11.55 -11.50
CA ASP A 50 19.03 10.29 -12.18
C ASP A 50 18.16 10.54 -13.43
N PRO A 51 18.74 10.60 -14.63
CA PRO A 51 17.99 10.85 -15.86
C PRO A 51 17.01 9.73 -16.21
N LYS A 52 17.19 8.52 -15.66
CA LYS A 52 16.28 7.39 -15.88
C LYS A 52 15.12 7.35 -14.88
N GLN A 53 15.16 8.20 -13.85
CA GLN A 53 14.17 8.30 -12.78
C GLN A 53 13.85 6.92 -12.16
N GLN A 54 14.86 6.12 -11.91
CA GLN A 54 14.73 4.72 -11.48
C GLN A 54 14.05 4.63 -10.11
N SER A 55 14.42 5.47 -9.15
CA SER A 55 13.78 5.48 -7.83
C SER A 55 12.30 5.87 -7.92
N PHE A 56 11.97 6.82 -8.80
CA PHE A 56 10.58 7.21 -9.07
C PHE A 56 9.78 6.06 -9.69
N ARG A 57 10.35 5.34 -10.66
CA ARG A 57 9.69 4.15 -11.25
C ARG A 57 9.41 3.10 -10.19
N GLN A 58 10.37 2.83 -9.31
CA GLN A 58 10.16 1.88 -8.20
C GLN A 58 9.09 2.38 -7.22
N ALA A 59 9.08 3.67 -6.90
CA ALA A 59 8.04 4.28 -6.07
C ALA A 59 6.63 4.07 -6.65
N MET A 60 6.47 4.24 -7.97
CA MET A 60 5.20 3.97 -8.64
C MET A 60 4.78 2.50 -8.55
N ILE A 61 5.73 1.56 -8.67
CA ILE A 61 5.46 0.13 -8.49
C ILE A 61 4.97 -0.14 -7.06
N VAL A 62 5.65 0.40 -6.03
CA VAL A 62 5.22 0.28 -4.63
C VAL A 62 3.79 0.77 -4.46
N ILE A 63 3.48 2.00 -4.90
CA ILE A 63 2.15 2.60 -4.74
C ILE A 63 1.08 1.76 -5.42
N VAL A 64 1.32 1.25 -6.63
CA VAL A 64 0.35 0.44 -7.36
C VAL A 64 0.12 -0.91 -6.68
N PHE A 65 1.20 -1.62 -6.33
CA PHE A 65 1.09 -2.97 -5.77
C PHE A 65 0.60 -2.99 -4.33
N VAL A 66 0.89 -1.97 -3.52
CA VAL A 66 0.22 -1.80 -2.21
C VAL A 66 -1.30 -1.69 -2.38
N GLY A 67 -1.77 -1.01 -3.43
CA GLY A 67 -3.20 -0.85 -3.69
C GLY A 67 -3.85 -2.15 -4.11
N MET A 68 -3.22 -2.86 -5.03
CA MET A 68 -3.66 -4.19 -5.46
C MET A 68 -3.69 -5.19 -4.31
N TRP A 69 -2.65 -5.16 -3.45
CA TRP A 69 -2.59 -5.96 -2.24
C TRP A 69 -3.74 -5.62 -1.29
N LEU A 70 -3.96 -4.33 -0.99
CA LEU A 70 -4.99 -3.89 -0.06
C LEU A 70 -6.40 -4.22 -0.56
N ASP A 71 -6.69 -3.96 -1.84
CA ASP A 71 -7.98 -4.28 -2.46
C ASP A 71 -8.27 -5.79 -2.37
N ALA A 72 -7.28 -6.63 -2.71
CA ALA A 72 -7.42 -8.08 -2.67
C ALA A 72 -7.55 -8.62 -1.23
N LEU A 73 -6.75 -8.10 -0.29
CA LEU A 73 -6.81 -8.49 1.12
C LEU A 73 -8.17 -8.16 1.73
N LEU A 74 -8.65 -6.92 1.57
CA LEU A 74 -9.94 -6.49 2.10
C LEU A 74 -11.09 -7.31 1.51
N HIS A 75 -11.03 -7.61 0.20
CA HIS A 75 -12.02 -8.48 -0.43
C HIS A 75 -12.08 -9.85 0.25
N LEU A 76 -10.93 -10.52 0.37
CA LEU A 76 -10.88 -11.87 0.93
C LEU A 76 -11.33 -11.91 2.38
N LEU A 77 -10.88 -10.97 3.22
CA LEU A 77 -11.25 -10.91 4.63
C LEU A 77 -12.75 -10.61 4.81
N ILE A 78 -13.30 -9.65 4.07
CA ILE A 78 -14.73 -9.31 4.18
C ILE A 78 -15.62 -10.46 3.69
N VAL A 79 -15.23 -11.13 2.61
CA VAL A 79 -15.97 -12.30 2.11
C VAL A 79 -15.91 -13.46 3.10
N ARG A 80 -14.75 -13.68 3.74
CA ARG A 80 -14.54 -14.72 4.77
C ARG A 80 -15.35 -14.46 6.04
N ASP A 81 -15.29 -13.24 6.58
CA ASP A 81 -15.81 -12.93 7.93
C ASP A 81 -17.27 -12.44 7.91
N HIS A 82 -17.75 -11.96 6.76
CA HIS A 82 -19.12 -11.47 6.62
C HIS A 82 -19.87 -12.19 5.50
N SER A 83 -19.65 -11.80 4.24
CA SER A 83 -20.22 -12.44 3.05
C SER A 83 -19.82 -11.69 1.76
N GLY A 84 -19.96 -12.37 0.63
CA GLY A 84 -19.86 -11.73 -0.69
C GLY A 84 -20.91 -10.64 -0.94
N GLN A 85 -22.11 -10.75 -0.35
CA GLN A 85 -23.11 -9.69 -0.42
C GLN A 85 -22.64 -8.45 0.33
N LYS A 86 -22.07 -8.64 1.53
CA LYS A 86 -21.56 -7.53 2.32
C LYS A 86 -20.43 -6.79 1.61
N PHE A 87 -19.53 -7.52 0.94
CA PHE A 87 -18.48 -6.90 0.13
C PHE A 87 -19.05 -6.02 -1.00
N ARG A 88 -20.11 -6.46 -1.69
CA ARG A 88 -20.73 -5.67 -2.78
C ARG A 88 -21.31 -4.34 -2.30
N GLU A 89 -21.88 -4.30 -1.09
CA GLU A 89 -22.34 -3.05 -0.47
C GLU A 89 -21.19 -2.06 -0.21
N LEU A 90 -19.97 -2.60 -0.02
CA LEU A 90 -18.78 -1.86 0.34
C LEU A 90 -17.86 -1.60 -0.86
N ASP A 91 -18.16 -2.12 -2.05
CA ASP A 91 -17.22 -2.11 -3.17
C ASP A 91 -16.72 -0.68 -3.48
N PHE A 92 -17.64 0.29 -3.45
CA PHE A 92 -17.37 1.72 -3.65
C PHE A 92 -17.03 2.51 -2.38
N LYS A 93 -16.91 1.85 -1.23
CA LYS A 93 -16.56 2.48 0.04
C LYS A 93 -15.06 2.67 0.18
N SER A 94 -14.70 3.59 1.07
CA SER A 94 -13.31 3.95 1.36
C SER A 94 -12.55 2.79 2.02
N TYR A 95 -11.21 2.85 2.00
CA TYR A 95 -10.39 1.85 2.69
C TYR A 95 -10.63 1.90 4.19
N GLU A 96 -10.79 3.11 4.71
CA GLU A 96 -11.10 3.42 6.09
C GLU A 96 -12.37 2.70 6.56
N GLU A 97 -13.48 2.81 5.81
CA GLU A 97 -14.74 2.12 6.13
C GLU A 97 -14.60 0.59 6.09
N LYS A 98 -13.84 0.05 5.14
CA LYS A 98 -13.59 -1.40 5.01
C LYS A 98 -12.72 -1.93 6.16
N LEU A 99 -11.70 -1.17 6.56
CA LEU A 99 -10.81 -1.50 7.68
C LEU A 99 -11.55 -1.47 9.02
N GLN A 100 -12.39 -0.46 9.23
CA GLN A 100 -13.24 -0.37 10.43
C GLN A 100 -14.19 -1.56 10.56
N LEU A 101 -14.79 -2.01 9.45
CA LEU A 101 -15.63 -3.21 9.47
C LEU A 101 -14.86 -4.45 9.94
N LEU A 102 -13.59 -4.57 9.55
CA LEU A 102 -12.69 -5.65 9.95
C LEU A 102 -12.09 -5.46 11.36
N GLY A 103 -12.60 -4.50 12.14
CA GLY A 103 -12.19 -4.28 13.53
C GLY A 103 -10.97 -3.37 13.71
N VAL A 104 -10.46 -2.74 12.65
CA VAL A 104 -9.35 -1.77 12.78
C VAL A 104 -9.90 -0.44 13.29
N SER A 105 -9.56 -0.10 14.53
CA SER A 105 -9.92 1.17 15.17
C SER A 105 -8.72 2.08 15.43
N ASP A 106 -7.51 1.66 15.10
CA ASP A 106 -6.31 2.49 15.24
C ASP A 106 -6.38 3.68 14.29
N GLN A 107 -6.51 4.88 14.87
CA GLN A 107 -6.67 6.12 14.13
C GLN A 107 -5.48 6.43 13.21
N ALA A 108 -4.25 6.05 13.60
CA ALA A 108 -3.07 6.27 12.76
C ALA A 108 -3.12 5.42 11.49
N ILE A 109 -3.62 4.18 11.58
CA ILE A 109 -3.82 3.31 10.41
C ILE A 109 -4.90 3.89 9.49
N LEU A 110 -6.02 4.36 10.05
CA LEU A 110 -7.12 4.93 9.28
C LEU A 110 -6.71 6.23 8.57
N GLU A 111 -5.96 7.11 9.24
CA GLU A 111 -5.43 8.34 8.65
C GLU A 111 -4.41 8.04 7.55
N SER A 112 -3.54 7.05 7.76
CA SER A 112 -2.58 6.60 6.76
C SER A 112 -3.27 5.99 5.54
N ALA A 113 -4.34 5.21 5.73
CA ALA A 113 -5.17 4.69 4.65
C ALA A 113 -5.87 5.81 3.86
N ALA A 114 -6.37 6.84 4.55
CA ALA A 114 -6.97 8.02 3.93
C ALA A 114 -5.95 8.82 3.10
N ARG A 115 -4.74 9.02 3.65
CA ARG A 115 -3.62 9.65 2.94
C ARG A 115 -3.28 8.85 1.68
N TYR A 116 -3.06 7.55 1.81
CA TYR A 116 -2.72 6.67 0.71
C TYR A 116 -3.77 6.71 -0.41
N ARG A 117 -5.06 6.65 -0.06
CA ARG A 117 -6.17 6.75 -1.03
C ARG A 117 -6.12 8.05 -1.84
N LYS A 118 -5.81 9.19 -1.19
CA LYS A 118 -5.64 10.49 -1.86
C LYS A 118 -4.39 10.48 -2.75
N ALA A 119 -3.24 10.09 -2.22
CA ALA A 119 -1.98 10.03 -2.94
C ALA A 119 -2.06 9.15 -4.21
N ARG A 120 -2.68 7.96 -4.11
CA ARG A 120 -2.88 7.07 -5.26
C ARG A 120 -3.76 7.71 -6.34
N LYS A 121 -4.82 8.43 -5.95
CA LYS A 121 -5.69 9.14 -6.90
C LYS A 121 -4.95 10.26 -7.64
N GLU A 122 -4.06 10.97 -6.94
CA GLU A 122 -3.22 12.03 -7.51
C GLU A 122 -2.14 11.46 -8.43
N LEU A 123 -1.33 10.52 -7.92
CA LEU A 123 -0.13 10.03 -8.59
C LEU A 123 -0.40 8.99 -9.69
N VAL A 124 -1.36 8.07 -9.48
CA VAL A 124 -1.60 6.95 -10.40
C VAL A 124 -2.73 7.26 -11.37
N HIS A 125 -3.77 7.95 -10.92
CA HIS A 125 -4.95 8.22 -11.76
C HIS A 125 -4.92 9.61 -12.40
N GLU A 126 -3.89 10.43 -12.12
CA GLU A 126 -3.76 11.81 -12.60
C GLU A 126 -5.01 12.68 -12.35
N LYS A 127 -5.83 12.32 -11.35
CA LYS A 127 -7.09 13.02 -11.01
C LYS A 127 -6.87 14.19 -10.06
N ALA A 128 -5.70 14.81 -10.13
CA ALA A 128 -5.29 15.96 -9.32
C ALA A 128 -6.02 17.23 -9.77
N HIS A 129 -7.30 17.33 -9.43
CA HIS A 129 -7.98 18.62 -9.43
C HIS A 129 -7.46 19.41 -8.23
N PHE A 130 -6.50 20.31 -8.50
CA PHE A 130 -6.12 21.42 -7.64
C PHE A 130 -5.79 21.05 -6.18
N ASP A 131 -4.57 20.56 -5.93
CA ASP A 131 -3.98 20.67 -4.60
C ASP A 131 -2.89 21.76 -4.65
N SER A 132 -3.13 22.88 -3.97
CA SER A 132 -2.22 24.03 -3.87
C SER A 132 -1.28 23.92 -2.66
N GLY A 133 -1.17 22.73 -2.05
CA GLY A 133 -0.63 22.57 -0.70
C GLY A 133 0.85 22.21 -0.60
N GLU A 134 1.30 21.10 -1.18
CA GLU A 134 2.64 20.55 -0.90
C GLU A 134 3.20 19.79 -2.11
N LEU A 135 4.48 20.01 -2.41
CA LEU A 135 5.24 19.18 -3.32
C LEU A 135 5.44 17.79 -2.69
N LYS A 136 4.60 16.82 -3.05
CA LYS A 136 4.78 15.41 -2.67
C LYS A 136 5.70 14.73 -3.69
N SER A 137 6.77 14.08 -3.23
CA SER A 137 7.52 13.18 -4.10
C SER A 137 6.85 11.80 -4.10
N ALA A 138 6.85 11.11 -5.24
CA ALA A 138 6.30 9.76 -5.32
C ALA A 138 7.05 8.80 -4.38
N GLN A 139 8.34 9.03 -4.15
CA GLN A 139 9.17 8.27 -3.23
C GLN A 139 8.69 8.40 -1.78
N ASP A 140 8.36 9.61 -1.33
CA ASP A 140 7.82 9.82 0.02
C ASP A 140 6.44 9.16 0.16
N GLU A 141 5.59 9.27 -0.85
CA GLU A 141 4.28 8.60 -0.82
C GLU A 141 4.41 7.07 -0.91
N ALA A 142 5.44 6.54 -1.57
CA ALA A 142 5.77 5.12 -1.54
C ALA A 142 6.28 4.66 -0.16
N ASP A 143 7.09 5.46 0.54
CA ASP A 143 7.44 5.21 1.95
C ASP A 143 6.17 5.10 2.80
N ASN A 144 5.26 6.06 2.70
CA ASN A 144 4.00 6.03 3.46
C ASN A 144 3.11 4.84 3.08
N ALA A 145 3.00 4.51 1.80
CA ALA A 145 2.25 3.35 1.33
C ALA A 145 2.80 2.03 1.88
N TYR A 146 4.12 1.88 1.89
CA TYR A 146 4.76 0.67 2.42
C TYR A 146 4.59 0.56 3.95
N GLN A 147 4.70 1.68 4.69
CA GLN A 147 4.41 1.68 6.13
C GLN A 147 2.95 1.32 6.43
N LEU A 148 2.00 1.81 5.63
CA LEU A 148 0.59 1.41 5.74
C LEU A 148 0.41 -0.09 5.53
N LEU A 149 1.08 -0.67 4.52
CA LEU A 149 1.05 -2.10 4.26
C LEU A 149 1.51 -2.89 5.50
N LEU A 150 2.65 -2.52 6.09
CA LEU A 150 3.18 -3.19 7.28
C LEU A 150 2.21 -3.09 8.47
N ALA A 151 1.61 -1.91 8.67
CA ALA A 151 0.68 -1.68 9.77
C ALA A 151 -0.61 -2.52 9.63
N ILE A 152 -1.20 -2.56 8.43
CA ILE A 152 -2.41 -3.35 8.15
C ILE A 152 -2.11 -4.85 8.23
N ASP A 153 -0.98 -5.30 7.69
CA ASP A 153 -0.57 -6.70 7.75
C ASP A 153 -0.41 -7.18 9.20
N SER A 154 0.26 -6.37 10.03
CA SER A 154 0.36 -6.62 11.47
C SER A 154 -1.01 -6.66 12.16
N ALA A 155 -1.92 -5.76 11.80
CA ALA A 155 -3.24 -5.64 12.43
C ALA A 155 -4.21 -6.78 12.05
N LEU A 156 -4.18 -7.25 10.80
CA LEU A 156 -5.21 -8.16 10.25
C LEU A 156 -4.71 -9.57 9.96
N VAL A 157 -3.41 -9.76 9.72
CA VAL A 157 -2.81 -11.08 9.41
C VAL A 157 -2.04 -11.62 10.61
N GLY A 158 -1.48 -10.73 11.44
CA GLY A 158 -0.73 -11.08 12.65
C GLY A 158 -1.56 -11.55 13.85
N GLN A 159 -2.89 -11.46 13.81
CA GLN A 159 -3.74 -11.97 14.91
C GLN A 159 -4.13 -13.43 14.66
N PRO A 160 -3.83 -14.36 15.60
CA PRO A 160 -4.44 -15.68 15.56
C PRO A 160 -5.97 -15.54 15.73
N PRO A 161 -6.78 -16.41 15.10
CA PRO A 161 -8.22 -16.39 15.28
C PRO A 161 -8.56 -16.53 16.77
N GLN A 162 -9.43 -15.65 17.28
CA GLN A 162 -10.05 -15.80 18.60
C GLN A 162 -11.10 -16.90 18.60
#